data_AF-M2PBF2-F1
#
_entry.id   AF-M2PBF2-F1
#
_cell.length_a   1.000
_cell.length_b   1.000
_cell.length_c   1.000
_cell.angle_alpha   90.00
_cell.angle_beta   90.00
_cell.angle_gamma   90.00
#
_symmetry.space_group_name_H-M   'P 1'
#
loop_
_entity.id
_entity.type
_entity.pdbx_description
1 polymer ?
#
loop_
_entity_poly.entity_id
_entity_poly.type
_entity_poly.pdbx_seq_one_letter_code
_entity_poly.pdbx_strand_id
1 'polypeptide(L)'
;MIRLFQAGLMLNGVQYRFYGHSNSQLRSRGCFLREANTDDELDEKIYSLGDFHRIMTAAKRAKRIGLLFSQAELDWVLDPRHTKDIDDIVVNGENFSDGCGLMSKRFATQVSRHRRYIFHGVPYT
;
A
#
# COMPACT_ATOMS: atom_id res chain seq x y z
N MET A 1 -12.70 7.22 -22.71
CA MET A 1 -11.93 6.79 -21.52
C MET A 1 -12.84 6.38 -20.36
N ILE A 2 -13.84 7.20 -19.98
CA ILE A 2 -14.80 6.87 -18.88
C ILE A 2 -15.53 5.53 -19.10
N ARG A 3 -15.98 5.24 -20.33
CA ARG A 3 -16.69 4.00 -20.66
C ARG A 3 -15.87 2.73 -20.39
N LEU A 4 -14.55 2.76 -20.57
CA LEU A 4 -13.68 1.61 -20.29
C LEU A 4 -13.69 1.26 -18.80
N PHE A 5 -13.66 2.27 -17.93
CA PHE A 5 -13.65 2.05 -16.49
C PHE A 5 -15.01 1.60 -15.94
N GLN A 6 -16.11 1.98 -16.60
CA GLN A 6 -17.47 1.57 -16.22
C GLN A 6 -17.86 0.20 -16.78
N ALA A 7 -17.51 -0.08 -18.04
CA ALA A 7 -17.89 -1.31 -18.72
C ALA A 7 -16.82 -2.41 -18.61
N GLY A 8 -15.59 -2.06 -18.26
CA GLY A 8 -14.42 -2.94 -18.32
C GLY A 8 -13.90 -3.17 -19.75
N LEU A 9 -12.97 -4.11 -19.86
CA LEU A 9 -12.26 -4.53 -21.07
C LEU A 9 -12.43 -6.03 -21.25
N MET A 10 -13.00 -6.47 -22.37
CA MET A 10 -13.00 -7.88 -22.76
C MET A 10 -11.71 -8.20 -23.53
N LEU A 11 -10.99 -9.21 -23.07
CA LEU A 11 -9.80 -9.74 -23.74
C LEU A 11 -9.84 -11.27 -23.69
N ASN A 12 -9.81 -11.92 -24.87
CA ASN A 12 -9.84 -13.39 -25.00
C ASN A 12 -10.98 -14.07 -24.23
N GLY A 13 -12.17 -13.46 -24.20
CA GLY A 13 -13.32 -13.99 -23.48
C GLY A 13 -13.31 -13.73 -21.97
N VAL A 14 -12.30 -13.04 -21.44
CA VAL A 14 -12.18 -12.67 -20.03
C VAL A 14 -12.50 -11.19 -19.84
N GLN A 15 -13.35 -10.90 -18.85
CA GLN A 15 -13.76 -9.56 -18.49
C GLN A 15 -12.78 -8.97 -17.46
N TYR A 16 -12.11 -7.88 -17.80
CA TYR A 16 -11.24 -7.13 -16.91
C TYR A 16 -11.87 -5.81 -16.51
N ARG A 17 -11.99 -5.54 -15.21
CA ARG A 17 -12.59 -4.31 -14.67
C ARG A 17 -11.54 -3.49 -13.94
N PHE A 18 -11.85 -2.21 -13.70
CA PHE A 18 -10.93 -1.30 -13.02
C PHE A 18 -10.69 -1.76 -11.59
N TYR A 19 -9.42 -2.01 -11.23
CA TYR A 19 -9.07 -2.50 -9.90
C TYR A 19 -8.38 -1.44 -9.04
N GLY A 20 -7.69 -0.47 -9.65
CA GLY A 20 -7.08 0.62 -8.91
C GLY A 20 -5.88 1.23 -9.62
N HIS A 21 -5.16 2.08 -8.91
CA HIS A 21 -3.91 2.67 -9.38
C HIS A 21 -2.99 2.96 -8.18
N SER A 22 -1.69 2.86 -8.37
CA SER A 22 -0.72 3.45 -7.45
C SER A 22 -0.53 4.94 -7.78
N ASN A 23 0.30 5.65 -7.01
CA ASN A 23 0.72 7.02 -7.35
C ASN A 23 1.55 7.09 -8.64
N SER A 24 2.42 6.11 -8.91
CA SER A 24 3.23 6.11 -10.13
C SER A 24 2.36 5.85 -11.36
N GLN A 25 1.43 4.91 -11.27
CA GLN A 25 0.44 4.63 -12.32
C GLN A 25 -0.42 5.87 -12.60
N LEU A 26 -0.92 6.56 -11.57
CA LEU A 26 -1.71 7.78 -11.77
C LEU A 26 -0.92 8.85 -12.52
N ARG A 27 0.35 9.07 -12.17
CA ARG A 27 1.24 10.04 -12.84
C ARG A 27 1.53 9.66 -14.29
N SER A 28 1.68 8.37 -14.58
CA SER A 28 1.91 7.87 -15.94
C SER A 28 0.62 7.62 -16.73
N ARG A 29 -0.55 8.04 -16.22
CA ARG A 29 -1.87 7.79 -16.82
C ARG A 29 -2.18 6.29 -17.02
N GLY A 30 -1.65 5.45 -16.15
CA GLY A 30 -1.90 4.01 -16.08
C GLY A 30 -2.84 3.61 -14.94
N CYS A 31 -3.26 2.36 -14.96
CA CYS A 31 -4.07 1.73 -13.92
C CYS A 31 -3.86 0.22 -13.92
N PHE A 32 -4.40 -0.45 -12.89
CA PHE A 32 -4.50 -1.90 -12.82
C PHE A 32 -5.92 -2.32 -13.19
N LEU A 33 -6.02 -3.29 -14.09
CA LEU A 33 -7.25 -4.01 -14.36
C LEU A 33 -7.13 -5.42 -13.77
N ARG A 34 -8.25 -5.96 -13.31
CA ARG A 34 -8.33 -7.31 -12.77
C ARG A 34 -9.54 -8.02 -13.37
N GLU A 35 -9.39 -9.31 -13.62
CA GLU A 35 -10.51 -10.17 -13.98
C GLU A 35 -11.61 -10.09 -12.91
N ALA A 36 -12.83 -9.75 -13.32
CA ALA A 36 -14.01 -9.72 -12.47
C ALA A 36 -15.27 -9.58 -13.32
N ASN A 37 -16.38 -10.13 -12.83
CA ASN A 37 -17.67 -10.01 -13.52
C ASN A 37 -18.39 -8.69 -13.16
N THR A 38 -18.21 -8.21 -11.93
CA THR A 38 -18.83 -6.98 -11.41
C THR A 38 -17.82 -6.10 -10.69
N ASP A 39 -18.15 -4.81 -10.49
CA ASP A 39 -17.32 -3.92 -9.67
C ASP A 39 -17.40 -4.30 -8.19
N ASP A 40 -18.57 -4.78 -7.71
CA ASP A 40 -18.78 -5.20 -6.32
C ASP A 40 -17.79 -6.30 -5.88
N GLU A 41 -17.47 -7.24 -6.77
CA GLU A 41 -16.46 -8.29 -6.53
C GLU A 41 -15.07 -7.69 -6.23
N LEU A 42 -14.70 -6.65 -6.98
CA LEU A 42 -13.43 -5.95 -6.80
C LEU A 42 -13.44 -5.08 -5.54
N ASP A 43 -14.55 -4.40 -5.27
CA ASP A 43 -14.74 -3.58 -4.08
C ASP A 43 -14.66 -4.42 -2.80
N GLU A 44 -15.36 -5.56 -2.73
CA GLU A 44 -15.27 -6.50 -1.62
C GLU A 44 -13.83 -6.96 -1.38
N LYS A 45 -13.11 -7.27 -2.46
CA LYS A 45 -11.70 -7.65 -2.37
C LYS A 45 -10.84 -6.52 -1.81
N ILE A 46 -11.00 -5.29 -2.28
CA ILE A 46 -10.24 -4.14 -1.79
C ILE A 46 -10.57 -3.88 -0.31
N TYR A 47 -11.85 -3.87 0.05
CA TYR A 47 -12.30 -3.58 1.41
C TYR A 47 -11.94 -4.68 2.41
N SER A 48 -11.68 -5.91 1.96
CA SER A 48 -11.10 -6.95 2.82
C SER A 48 -9.66 -6.66 3.28
N LEU A 49 -8.94 -5.74 2.61
CA LEU A 49 -7.52 -5.44 2.86
C LEU A 49 -7.30 -4.23 3.79
N GLY A 50 -8.36 -3.63 4.31
CA GLY A 50 -8.27 -2.51 5.23
C GLY A 50 -9.58 -1.76 5.44
N ASP A 51 -9.61 -0.90 6.45
CA ASP A 51 -10.79 -0.08 6.74
C ASP A 51 -10.78 1.21 5.88
N PHE A 52 -11.35 1.11 4.68
CA PHE A 52 -11.46 2.24 3.74
C PHE A 52 -12.80 2.97 3.85
N HIS A 53 -13.82 2.36 4.45
CA HIS A 53 -15.17 2.94 4.56
C HIS A 53 -15.18 4.22 5.41
N ARG A 54 -14.29 4.31 6.42
CA ARG A 54 -14.12 5.51 7.24
C ARG A 54 -13.61 6.74 6.48
N ILE A 55 -13.00 6.55 5.31
CA ILE A 55 -12.44 7.65 4.51
C ILE A 55 -13.51 8.19 3.56
N MET A 56 -14.19 9.27 3.96
CA MET A 56 -15.34 9.80 3.20
C MET A 56 -14.97 10.44 1.86
N THR A 57 -13.82 11.11 1.78
CA THR A 57 -13.40 11.79 0.55
C THR A 57 -12.89 10.78 -0.47
N ALA A 58 -13.52 10.70 -1.65
CA ALA A 58 -13.12 9.80 -2.73
C ALA A 58 -11.63 9.92 -3.08
N ALA A 59 -11.10 11.14 -3.19
CA ALA A 59 -9.68 11.37 -3.48
C ALA A 59 -8.74 10.83 -2.38
N LYS A 60 -9.10 11.02 -1.10
CA LYS A 60 -8.31 10.47 0.03
C LYS A 60 -8.40 8.95 0.06
N ARG A 61 -9.58 8.39 -0.20
CA ARG A 61 -9.81 6.94 -0.24
C ARG A 61 -9.01 6.28 -1.36
N ALA A 62 -9.07 6.83 -2.57
CA ALA A 62 -8.28 6.37 -3.71
C ALA A 62 -6.77 6.44 -3.44
N LYS A 63 -6.28 7.52 -2.80
CA LYS A 63 -4.88 7.63 -2.37
C LYS A 63 -4.49 6.52 -1.37
N ARG A 64 -5.36 6.18 -0.41
CA ARG A 64 -5.11 5.12 0.58
C ARG A 64 -5.15 3.73 -0.04
N ILE A 65 -6.15 3.44 -0.89
CA ILE A 65 -6.25 2.18 -1.65
C ILE A 65 -5.03 2.02 -2.55
N GLY A 66 -4.54 3.10 -3.16
CA GLY A 66 -3.36 3.10 -4.02
C GLY A 66 -2.08 2.59 -3.34
N LEU A 67 -2.02 2.60 -2.00
CA LEU A 67 -0.89 2.01 -1.26
C LEU A 67 -0.82 0.49 -1.44
N LEU A 68 -1.95 -0.20 -1.60
CA LEU A 68 -2.02 -1.65 -1.84
C LEU A 68 -1.31 -2.07 -3.14
N PHE A 69 -1.15 -1.14 -4.08
CA PHE A 69 -0.52 -1.38 -5.38
C PHE A 69 0.96 -0.99 -5.42
N SER A 70 1.53 -0.63 -4.27
CA SER A 70 2.96 -0.37 -4.18
C SER A 70 3.71 -1.70 -4.18
N GLN A 71 4.74 -1.82 -5.02
CA GLN A 71 5.61 -2.99 -5.00
C GLN A 71 6.37 -2.99 -3.67
N ALA A 72 6.27 -4.10 -2.95
CA ALA A 72 6.99 -4.34 -1.71
C ALA A 72 7.37 -5.82 -1.61
N GLU A 73 8.46 -6.10 -0.90
CA GLU A 73 8.83 -7.46 -0.52
C GLU A 73 8.57 -7.65 0.97
N LEU A 74 8.13 -8.85 1.35
CA LEU A 74 7.90 -9.18 2.75
C LEU A 74 9.24 -9.54 3.40
N ASP A 75 9.76 -8.64 4.24
CA ASP A 75 11.03 -8.84 4.93
C ASP A 75 10.91 -9.68 6.20
N TRP A 76 9.82 -9.50 6.94
CA TRP A 76 9.64 -10.13 8.25
C TRP A 76 8.16 -10.17 8.64
N VAL A 77 7.73 -11.27 9.25
CA VAL A 77 6.42 -11.37 9.91
C VAL A 77 6.66 -11.20 11.41
N LEU A 78 6.45 -10.00 11.93
CA LEU A 78 6.75 -9.66 13.32
C LEU A 78 5.57 -10.04 14.22
N ASP A 79 5.85 -10.77 15.31
CA ASP A 79 4.84 -11.05 16.33
C ASP A 79 4.33 -9.72 16.93
N PRO A 80 3.01 -9.48 16.96
CA PRO A 80 2.42 -8.23 17.45
C PRO A 80 2.84 -7.85 18.86
N ARG A 81 3.25 -8.80 19.71
CA ARG A 81 3.77 -8.52 21.06
C ARG A 81 5.04 -7.67 21.07
N HIS A 82 5.75 -7.58 19.94
CA HIS A 82 6.92 -6.73 19.74
C HIS A 82 6.59 -5.38 19.08
N THR A 83 5.31 -5.06 18.91
CA THR A 83 4.83 -3.80 18.34
C THR A 83 4.11 -2.97 19.40
N LYS A 84 4.15 -1.65 19.24
CA LYS A 84 3.45 -0.71 20.11
C LYS A 84 3.12 0.55 19.32
N ASP A 85 1.89 1.04 19.45
CA ASP A 85 1.51 2.36 18.96
C ASP A 85 2.12 3.44 19.86
N ILE A 86 2.68 4.47 19.23
CA ILE A 86 3.28 5.62 19.91
C ILE A 86 2.53 6.88 19.52
N ASP A 87 2.45 7.82 20.45
CA ASP A 87 1.82 9.11 20.18
C ASP A 87 2.67 9.94 19.22
N ASP A 88 2.00 10.77 18.43
CA ASP A 88 2.66 11.73 17.56
C ASP A 88 3.40 12.81 18.37
N ILE A 89 4.53 13.26 17.83
CA ILE A 89 5.30 14.38 18.36
C ILE A 89 4.68 15.67 17.83
N VAL A 90 3.87 16.33 18.66
CA VAL A 90 3.20 17.58 18.32
C VAL A 90 3.83 18.75 19.08
N VAL A 91 4.26 19.80 18.37
CA VAL A 91 4.80 21.03 18.96
C VAL A 91 4.06 22.23 18.37
N ASN A 92 3.50 23.08 19.23
CA ASN A 92 2.72 24.27 18.81
C ASN A 92 1.58 23.97 17.82
N GLY A 93 0.94 22.79 17.93
CA GLY A 93 -0.15 22.38 17.06
C GLY A 93 0.28 21.74 15.73
N GLU A 94 1.58 21.71 15.43
CA GLU A 94 2.14 21.04 14.25
C GLU A 94 2.62 19.63 14.58
N ASN A 95 2.32 18.66 13.73
CA ASN A 95 2.75 17.27 13.87
C ASN A 95 4.09 17.03 13.17
N PHE A 96 5.12 16.65 13.93
CA PHE A 96 6.49 16.42 13.45
C PHE A 96 6.82 14.95 13.20
N SER A 97 5.89 14.04 13.47
CA SER A 97 6.08 12.59 13.28
C SER A 97 5.06 11.97 12.32
N ASP A 98 4.28 12.77 11.58
CA ASP A 98 3.32 12.25 10.61
C ASP A 98 4.00 11.32 9.58
N GLY A 99 3.62 10.05 9.61
CA GLY A 99 4.19 8.99 8.77
C GLY A 99 5.51 8.40 9.25
N CYS A 100 5.99 8.77 10.44
CA CYS A 100 7.21 8.24 11.05
C CYS A 100 6.90 7.16 12.09
N GLY A 101 7.89 6.31 12.36
CA GLY A 101 7.83 5.29 13.40
C GLY A 101 9.23 4.91 13.89
N LEU A 102 9.30 4.15 14.97
CA LEU A 102 10.56 3.70 15.56
C LEU A 102 10.76 2.19 15.34
N MET A 103 12.00 1.82 15.03
CA MET A 103 12.44 0.43 14.98
C MET A 103 13.58 0.24 15.97
N SER A 104 13.55 -0.83 16.77
CA SER A 104 14.66 -1.10 17.69
C SER A 104 15.94 -1.39 16.90
N LYS A 105 17.08 -0.89 17.40
CA LYS A 105 18.39 -1.12 16.77
C LYS A 105 18.69 -2.61 16.59
N ARG A 106 18.32 -3.45 17.57
CA ARG A 106 18.48 -4.90 17.51
C ARG A 106 17.68 -5.49 16.33
N PHE A 107 16.42 -5.09 16.17
CA PHE A 107 15.58 -5.60 15.08
C PHE A 107 16.08 -5.11 13.72
N ALA A 108 16.50 -3.85 13.60
CA ALA A 108 17.12 -3.33 12.38
C ALA A 108 18.36 -4.14 11.96
N THR A 109 19.22 -4.51 12.91
CA THR A 109 20.37 -5.40 12.67
C THR A 109 19.94 -6.80 12.21
N GLN A 110 18.87 -7.36 12.78
CA GLN A 110 18.35 -8.67 12.36
C GLN A 110 17.80 -8.64 10.93
N VAL A 111 17.01 -7.62 10.58
CA VAL A 111 16.47 -7.43 9.24
C VAL A 111 17.61 -7.24 8.23
N SER A 112 18.61 -6.40 8.56
CA SER A 112 19.74 -6.17 7.67
C SER A 112 20.56 -7.43 7.37
N ARG A 113 20.78 -8.28 8.38
CA ARG A 113 21.44 -9.59 8.19
C ARG A 113 20.59 -10.56 7.39
N HIS A 114 19.28 -10.61 7.64
CA HIS A 114 18.34 -11.46 6.90
C HIS A 114 18.33 -11.11 5.41
N ARG A 115 18.26 -9.81 5.10
CA ARG A 115 18.22 -9.26 3.75
C ARG A 115 19.60 -9.11 3.10
N ARG A 116 20.68 -9.37 3.85
CA ARG A 116 22.08 -9.21 3.44
C ARG A 116 22.36 -7.82 2.87
N TYR A 117 21.90 -6.77 3.55
CA TYR A 117 22.18 -5.41 3.11
C TYR A 117 23.67 -5.11 3.19
N ILE A 118 24.23 -4.66 2.06
CA ILE A 118 25.63 -4.28 1.91
C ILE A 118 25.68 -2.77 1.68
N PHE A 119 26.55 -2.09 2.42
CA PHE A 119 26.81 -0.66 2.28
C PHE A 119 28.30 -0.46 2.04
N HIS A 120 28.68 0.14 0.92
CA HIS A 120 30.09 0.31 0.51
C HIS A 120 30.93 -0.98 0.56
N GLY A 121 30.36 -2.11 0.14
CA GLY A 121 31.07 -3.39 0.06
C GLY A 121 31.23 -4.11 1.40
N VAL A 122 30.72 -3.56 2.50
CA VAL A 122 30.70 -4.22 3.81
C VAL A 122 29.27 -4.53 4.24
N PRO A 123 29.03 -5.64 4.99
CA PRO A 123 27.75 -5.86 5.64
C PRO A 123 27.36 -4.64 6.48
N TYR A 124 26.10 -4.21 6.40
CA TYR A 124 25.60 -3.04 7.12
C TYR A 124 25.48 -3.26 8.65
N THR A 125 25.96 -4.40 9.17
CA THR A 125 25.85 -4.85 10.58
C THR A 125 27.14 -5.44 11.10
#